data_AF-A0A962Y9K4-F1
#
_entry.id   AF-A0A962Y9K4-F1
#
_cell.length_a   1.000
_cell.length_b   1.000
_cell.length_c   1.000
_cell.angle_alpha   90.00
_cell.angle_beta   90.00
_cell.angle_gamma   90.00
#
_symmetry.space_group_name_H-M   'P 1'
#
loop_
_entity.id
_entity.type
_entity.pdbx_description
1 polymer ?
#
loop_
_entity_poly.entity_id
_entity_poly.type
_entity_poly.pdbx_seq_one_letter_code
_entity_poly.pdbx_strand_id
1 'polypeptide(L)'
;ETKAPFVGHSGLPGYSQEDGKITQFDAKFTWKGKITIQTVYNKGKATDLSCYGRGTTPEDIENGDITLGFHESCHRADYVNYLKNNALPKPPELKIGMSASSYDTAAKAFNTAYDNYVKALRELWKKTDEVGHKLSTVESTGECYDHKIDEGS
;
A
#
# COMPACT_ATOMS: atom_id res chain seq x y z
N GLU A 1 -6.31 -3.79 -11.22
CA GLU A 1 -5.98 -3.04 -10.00
C GLU A 1 -4.86 -3.74 -9.24
N THR A 2 -3.72 -3.08 -9.13
CA THR A 2 -2.60 -3.52 -8.30
C THR A 2 -2.93 -3.31 -6.84
N LYS A 3 -3.09 -4.40 -6.11
CA LYS A 3 -3.30 -4.38 -4.67
C LYS A 3 -2.05 -4.96 -4.02
N ALA A 4 -1.58 -4.30 -2.96
CA ALA A 4 -0.71 -4.96 -2.00
C ALA A 4 -1.61 -5.67 -0.97
N PRO A 5 -1.87 -6.99 -1.08
CA PRO A 5 -2.60 -7.71 -0.04
C PRO A 5 -1.73 -7.72 1.21
N PHE A 6 -1.98 -6.77 2.10
CA PHE A 6 -1.29 -6.68 3.35
C PHE A 6 -2.16 -7.26 4.46
N VAL A 7 -1.85 -8.50 4.84
CA VAL A 7 -2.41 -9.19 6.00
C VAL A 7 -1.30 -9.27 7.04
N GLY A 8 -1.12 -8.19 7.79
CA GLY A 8 -0.21 -8.14 8.93
C GLY A 8 -1.01 -7.86 10.20
N HIS A 9 -1.11 -8.83 11.09
CA HIS A 9 -1.43 -8.56 12.49
C HIS A 9 -0.11 -8.21 13.17
N SER A 10 -0.06 -7.08 13.88
CA SER A 10 1.11 -6.60 14.62
C SER A 10 1.41 -7.44 15.88
N GLY A 11 1.08 -8.73 15.89
CA GLY A 11 0.94 -9.59 17.07
C GLY A 11 2.14 -9.51 18.02
N LEU A 12 2.07 -8.59 18.97
CA LEU A 12 3.02 -8.48 20.05
C LEU A 12 2.79 -9.66 21.02
N PRO A 13 3.84 -10.21 21.63
CA PRO A 13 3.70 -11.36 22.52
C PRO A 13 2.90 -10.97 23.77
N GLY A 14 1.97 -11.82 24.19
CA GLY A 14 1.38 -11.69 25.53
C GLY A 14 2.43 -11.84 26.64
N TYR A 15 2.09 -11.44 27.85
CA TYR A 15 3.01 -11.46 28.98
C TYR A 15 2.30 -11.78 30.31
N SER A 16 3.10 -12.31 31.24
CA SER A 16 2.77 -12.41 32.66
C SER A 16 3.50 -11.33 33.45
N GLN A 17 2.91 -10.87 34.55
CA GLN A 17 3.50 -9.84 35.41
C GLN A 17 3.35 -10.14 36.89
N GLU A 18 4.29 -9.60 37.68
CA GLU A 18 4.29 -9.57 39.14
C GLU A 18 4.74 -8.19 39.59
N ASP A 19 4.06 -7.60 40.58
CA ASP A 19 4.30 -6.23 41.06
C ASP A 19 4.36 -5.17 39.93
N GLY A 20 3.52 -5.35 38.91
CA GLY A 20 3.44 -4.45 37.75
C GLY A 20 4.62 -4.54 36.77
N LYS A 21 5.51 -5.52 36.94
CA LYS A 21 6.65 -5.79 36.06
C LYS A 21 6.47 -7.10 35.32
N ILE A 22 6.85 -7.10 34.05
CA ILE A 22 6.81 -8.28 33.20
C ILE A 22 7.86 -9.28 33.69
N THR A 23 7.42 -10.49 34.02
CA THR A 23 8.29 -11.59 34.44
C THR A 23 8.56 -12.56 33.30
N GLN A 24 7.63 -12.67 32.36
CA GLN A 24 7.72 -13.60 31.24
C GLN A 24 6.89 -13.12 30.04
N PHE A 25 7.36 -13.40 28.83
CA PHE A 25 6.56 -13.36 27.60
C PHE A 25 6.06 -14.77 27.26
N ASP A 26 4.84 -14.86 26.74
CA ASP A 26 4.15 -16.13 26.53
C ASP A 26 4.80 -17.02 25.47
N ALA A 27 5.67 -16.45 24.62
CA ALA A 27 6.44 -17.19 23.63
C ALA A 27 7.74 -16.48 23.27
N LYS A 28 8.69 -17.24 22.71
CA LYS A 28 9.80 -16.65 21.93
C LYS A 28 9.23 -16.04 20.66
N PHE A 29 9.64 -14.82 20.33
CA PHE A 29 9.15 -14.12 19.15
C PHE A 29 10.30 -13.62 18.28
N THR A 30 10.02 -13.46 16.99
CA THR A 30 10.92 -12.84 16.01
C THR A 30 10.06 -12.13 14.99
N TRP A 31 10.36 -10.86 14.73
CA TRP A 31 9.67 -10.08 13.72
C TRP A 31 10.22 -10.36 12.34
N LYS A 32 9.38 -10.90 11.45
CA LYS A 32 9.69 -11.11 10.04
C LYS A 32 8.58 -10.49 9.20
N GLY A 33 8.95 -9.87 8.09
CA GLY A 33 8.01 -9.26 7.16
C GLY A 33 8.26 -9.76 5.74
N LYS A 34 7.19 -9.99 4.99
CA LYS A 34 7.21 -10.17 3.54
C LYS A 34 6.14 -9.25 2.95
N ILE A 35 6.54 -8.39 2.03
CA ILE A 35 5.60 -7.55 1.27
C ILE A 35 5.53 -8.13 -0.14
N THR A 36 4.32 -8.41 -0.59
CA THR A 36 4.04 -8.87 -1.95
C THR A 36 3.26 -7.78 -2.66
N ILE A 37 3.80 -7.28 -3.78
CA ILE A 37 3.09 -6.37 -4.68
C ILE A 37 2.57 -7.23 -5.82
N GLN A 38 1.25 -7.23 -6.03
CA GLN A 38 0.62 -8.03 -7.07
C GLN A 38 -0.38 -7.20 -7.87
N THR A 39 -0.22 -7.23 -9.19
CA THR A 39 -1.20 -6.71 -10.12
C THR A 39 -2.24 -7.78 -10.43
N VAL A 40 -3.51 -7.47 -10.22
CA VAL A 40 -4.63 -8.34 -10.61
C VAL A 40 -5.50 -7.58 -11.61
N TYR A 41 -5.51 -8.06 -12.85
CA TYR A 41 -6.42 -7.58 -13.88
C TYR A 41 -7.74 -8.33 -13.75
N ASN A 42 -8.86 -7.62 -13.54
CA ASN A 42 -10.17 -8.24 -13.38
C ASN A 42 -10.67 -8.81 -14.71
N LYS A 43 -11.46 -8.04 -15.47
CA LYS A 43 -11.94 -8.43 -16.80
C LYS A 43 -11.04 -7.97 -17.95
N GLY A 44 -10.13 -7.04 -17.68
CA GLY A 44 -9.19 -6.48 -18.66
C GLY A 44 -7.89 -7.27 -18.76
N LYS A 45 -7.03 -6.82 -19.67
CA LYS A 45 -5.68 -7.34 -19.93
C LYS A 45 -4.68 -6.19 -19.95
N ALA A 46 -3.41 -6.49 -19.75
CA ALA A 46 -2.34 -5.50 -19.76
C ALA A 46 -2.24 -4.72 -21.10
N THR A 47 -2.69 -5.31 -22.21
CA THR A 47 -2.68 -4.68 -23.53
C THR A 47 -3.89 -3.80 -23.82
N ASP A 48 -4.94 -3.86 -22.99
CA ASP A 48 -6.14 -3.05 -23.19
C ASP A 48 -5.81 -1.58 -22.89
N LEU A 49 -6.59 -0.65 -23.46
CA LEU A 49 -6.41 0.77 -23.19
C LEU A 49 -6.80 1.12 -21.75
N SER A 50 -6.07 2.07 -21.16
CA SER A 50 -6.38 2.59 -19.84
C SER A 50 -7.64 3.46 -19.91
N CYS A 51 -8.62 3.16 -19.07
CA CYS A 51 -9.88 3.90 -19.03
C CYS A 51 -9.76 5.21 -18.22
N TYR A 52 -8.77 5.33 -17.35
CA TYR A 52 -8.55 6.44 -16.42
C TYR A 52 -7.10 6.45 -15.92
N GLY A 53 -6.72 7.48 -15.18
CA GLY A 53 -5.42 7.57 -14.53
C GLY A 53 -4.28 7.77 -15.53
N ARG A 54 -3.11 7.26 -15.16
CA ARG A 54 -2.00 7.09 -16.10
C ARG A 54 -2.44 6.26 -17.31
N GLY A 55 -1.96 6.68 -18.47
CA GLY A 55 -2.41 6.24 -19.78
C GLY A 55 -3.46 7.14 -20.42
N THR A 56 -3.95 8.16 -19.73
CA THR A 56 -4.97 9.09 -20.27
C THR A 56 -4.53 10.56 -20.26
N THR A 57 -3.31 10.85 -19.80
CA THR A 57 -2.75 12.20 -19.89
C THR A 57 -2.25 12.48 -21.30
N PRO A 58 -2.15 13.75 -21.74
CA PRO A 58 -1.56 14.08 -23.05
C PRO A 58 -0.14 13.52 -23.23
N GLU A 59 0.68 13.56 -22.18
CA GLU A 59 2.05 13.02 -22.19
C GLU A 59 2.04 11.49 -22.36
N ASP A 60 1.15 10.78 -21.66
CA ASP A 60 1.05 9.33 -21.82
C ASP A 60 0.61 8.96 -23.25
N ILE A 61 -0.29 9.75 -23.85
CA ILE A 61 -0.79 9.54 -25.22
C ILE A 61 0.32 9.79 -26.24
N GLU A 62 1.05 10.90 -26.12
CA GLU A 62 2.18 11.25 -27.00
C GLU A 62 3.28 10.18 -26.96
N ASN A 63 3.53 9.59 -25.78
CA ASN A 63 4.52 8.54 -25.59
C ASN A 63 4.03 7.12 -25.96
N GLY A 64 2.75 6.95 -26.28
CA GLY A 64 2.15 5.63 -26.53
C GLY A 64 1.95 4.78 -25.26
N ASP A 65 2.08 5.38 -24.09
CA ASP A 65 1.94 4.77 -22.76
C ASP A 65 0.46 4.62 -22.35
N ILE A 66 -0.40 4.22 -23.28
CA ILE A 66 -1.87 4.32 -23.14
C ILE A 66 -2.55 3.08 -22.55
N THR A 67 -1.78 2.04 -22.22
CA THR A 67 -2.33 0.73 -21.85
C THR A 67 -2.62 0.60 -20.35
N LEU A 68 -3.53 -0.31 -20.01
CA LEU A 68 -3.77 -0.74 -18.64
C LEU A 68 -2.52 -1.38 -18.02
N GLY A 69 -1.67 -2.02 -18.81
CA GLY A 69 -0.37 -2.52 -18.39
C GLY A 69 0.56 -1.42 -17.90
N PHE A 70 0.63 -0.31 -18.65
CA PHE A 70 1.36 0.88 -18.24
C PHE A 70 0.80 1.48 -16.95
N HIS A 71 -0.52 1.71 -16.91
CA HIS A 71 -1.22 2.20 -15.72
C HIS A 71 -0.86 1.39 -14.46
N GLU A 72 -0.96 0.06 -14.53
CA GLU A 72 -0.64 -0.80 -13.39
C GLU A 72 0.86 -0.83 -13.05
N SER A 73 1.73 -0.58 -14.03
CA SER A 73 3.16 -0.42 -13.79
C SER A 73 3.48 0.84 -12.98
N CYS A 74 2.70 1.92 -13.17
CA CYS A 74 2.81 3.15 -12.38
C CYS A 74 2.41 2.90 -10.92
N HIS A 75 1.29 2.21 -10.66
CA HIS A 75 0.92 1.77 -9.31
C HIS A 75 2.06 0.99 -8.63
N ARG A 76 2.63 0.00 -9.34
CA ARG A 76 3.76 -0.78 -8.82
C ARG A 76 4.95 0.13 -8.50
N ALA A 77 5.27 1.08 -9.36
CA ALA A 77 6.36 2.02 -9.14
C ALA A 77 6.10 2.89 -7.90
N ASP A 78 4.88 3.37 -7.70
CA ASP A 78 4.47 4.13 -6.51
C ASP A 78 4.66 3.32 -5.23
N TYR A 79 4.20 2.07 -5.21
CA TYR A 79 4.39 1.16 -4.07
C TYR A 79 5.88 0.91 -3.78
N VAL A 80 6.67 0.58 -4.81
CA VAL A 80 8.12 0.33 -4.64
C VAL A 80 8.83 1.58 -4.14
N ASN A 81 8.49 2.76 -4.68
CA ASN A 81 9.09 4.01 -4.26
C ASN A 81 8.75 4.35 -2.81
N TYR A 82 7.50 4.11 -2.38
CA TYR A 82 7.11 4.28 -0.98
C TYR A 82 7.90 3.34 -0.07
N LEU A 83 7.99 2.06 -0.39
CA LEU A 83 8.71 1.06 0.42
C LEU A 83 10.21 1.35 0.52
N LYS A 84 10.82 1.91 -0.53
CA LYS A 84 12.25 2.30 -0.51
C LYS A 84 12.51 3.51 0.37
N ASN A 85 11.61 4.49 0.37
CA ASN A 85 11.81 5.77 1.04
C ASN A 85 11.16 5.85 2.42
N ASN A 86 10.32 4.89 2.77
CA ASN A 86 9.62 4.84 4.05
C ASN A 86 9.94 3.51 4.72
N ALA A 87 10.83 3.56 5.71
CA ALA A 87 11.15 2.39 6.52
C ALA A 87 9.89 1.88 7.23
N LEU A 88 9.78 0.54 7.35
CA LEU A 88 8.77 -0.07 8.19
C LEU A 88 8.94 0.41 9.64
N PRO A 89 7.84 0.60 10.39
CA PRO A 89 7.94 0.90 11.81
C PRO A 89 8.78 -0.14 12.55
N LYS A 90 9.73 0.32 13.37
CA LYS A 90 10.59 -0.56 14.16
C LYS A 90 9.73 -1.21 15.27
N PRO A 91 9.78 -2.54 15.43
CA PRO A 91 9.15 -3.20 16.58
C PRO A 91 9.67 -2.63 17.90
N PRO A 92 8.82 -2.60 18.96
CA PRO A 92 9.23 -2.09 20.26
C PRO A 92 10.30 -2.99 20.89
N GLU A 93 11.17 -2.38 21.70
CA GLU A 93 12.16 -3.12 22.48
C GLU A 93 11.51 -3.68 23.74
N LEU A 94 11.10 -4.95 23.66
CA LEU A 94 10.45 -5.67 24.75
C LEU A 94 11.49 -6.41 25.59
N LYS A 95 11.40 -6.30 26.93
CA LYS A 95 12.34 -6.95 27.85
C LYS A 95 11.66 -7.38 29.14
N ILE A 96 12.13 -8.50 29.70
CA ILE A 96 11.76 -8.91 31.06
C ILE A 96 12.18 -7.82 32.06
N GLY A 97 11.34 -7.58 33.07
CA GLY A 97 11.52 -6.56 34.09
C GLY A 97 11.01 -5.17 33.70
N MET A 98 10.56 -4.95 32.46
CA MET A 98 9.87 -3.71 32.09
C MET A 98 8.50 -3.64 32.78
N SER A 99 8.00 -2.43 33.05
CA SER A 99 6.64 -2.29 33.57
C SER A 99 5.60 -2.66 32.51
N ALA A 100 4.47 -3.22 32.92
CA ALA A 100 3.34 -3.48 32.03
C ALA A 100 2.85 -2.20 31.33
N SER A 101 2.81 -1.08 32.06
CA SER A 101 2.43 0.21 31.48
C SER A 101 3.40 0.69 30.39
N SER A 102 4.71 0.46 30.57
CA SER A 102 5.70 0.74 29.52
C SER A 102 5.50 -0.15 28.31
N TYR A 103 5.12 -1.41 28.51
CA TYR A 103 4.81 -2.34 27.43
C TYR A 103 3.57 -1.87 26.66
N ASP A 104 2.47 -1.57 27.36
CA ASP A 104 1.21 -1.16 26.72
C ASP A 104 1.39 0.14 25.93
N THR A 105 2.19 1.07 26.46
CA THR A 105 2.55 2.31 25.77
C THR A 105 3.34 2.04 24.49
N ALA A 106 4.38 1.20 24.57
CA ALA A 106 5.20 0.84 23.40
C ALA A 106 4.41 0.06 22.35
N ALA A 107 3.53 -0.85 22.80
CA ALA A 107 2.64 -1.64 21.97
C ALA A 107 1.67 -0.74 21.19
N LYS A 108 0.99 0.17 21.89
CA LYS A 108 0.07 1.14 21.27
C LYS A 108 0.78 2.04 20.28
N ALA A 109 1.97 2.54 20.62
CA ALA A 109 2.77 3.38 19.73
C ALA A 109 3.16 2.63 18.45
N PHE A 110 3.63 1.39 18.57
CA PHE A 110 3.98 0.55 17.43
C PHE A 110 2.77 0.25 16.53
N ASN A 111 1.64 -0.16 17.11
CA ASN A 111 0.42 -0.45 16.36
C ASN A 111 -0.08 0.79 15.59
N THR A 112 -0.10 1.95 16.25
CA THR A 112 -0.48 3.21 15.60
C THR A 112 0.44 3.56 14.44
N ALA A 113 1.76 3.43 14.63
CA ALA A 113 2.74 3.70 13.57
C ALA A 113 2.57 2.74 12.38
N TYR A 114 2.29 1.48 12.66
CA TYR A 114 2.04 0.44 11.66
C TYR A 114 0.74 0.68 10.89
N ASP A 115 -0.35 1.00 11.57
CA ASP A 115 -1.63 1.31 10.94
C ASP A 115 -1.51 2.54 10.04
N ASN A 116 -0.78 3.57 10.48
CA ASN A 116 -0.51 4.75 9.68
C ASN A 116 0.33 4.43 8.44
N TYR A 117 1.36 3.59 8.59
CA TYR A 117 2.19 3.13 7.47
C TYR A 117 1.35 2.40 6.42
N VAL A 118 0.53 1.43 6.86
CA VAL A 118 -0.34 0.64 5.97
C VAL A 118 -1.41 1.52 5.32
N LYS A 119 -2.00 2.46 6.07
CA LYS A 119 -2.97 3.42 5.54
C LYS A 119 -2.33 4.28 4.44
N ALA A 120 -1.16 4.84 4.69
CA ALA A 120 -0.45 5.65 3.69
C ALA A 120 -0.12 4.83 2.43
N LEU A 121 0.31 3.58 2.60
CA LEU A 121 0.56 2.68 1.49
C LEU A 121 -0.72 2.39 0.69
N ARG A 122 -1.86 2.15 1.37
CA ARG A 122 -3.16 1.95 0.72
C ARG A 122 -3.60 3.16 -0.10
N GLU A 123 -3.37 4.38 0.37
CA GLU A 123 -3.78 5.61 -0.33
C GLU A 123 -2.95 5.93 -1.59
N LEU A 124 -1.87 5.19 -1.87
CA LEU A 124 -1.03 5.44 -3.05
C LEU A 124 -1.75 5.23 -4.37
N TRP A 125 -2.83 4.44 -4.42
CA TRP A 125 -3.60 4.21 -5.65
C TRP A 125 -4.02 5.52 -6.32
N LYS A 126 -4.37 6.53 -5.52
CA LYS A 126 -4.82 7.85 -6.02
C LYS A 126 -3.80 8.55 -6.89
N LYS A 127 -2.49 8.30 -6.67
CA LYS A 127 -1.43 8.95 -7.46
C LYS A 127 -1.46 8.54 -8.92
N THR A 128 -1.88 7.32 -9.19
CA THR A 128 -1.96 6.77 -10.54
C THR A 128 -3.39 6.84 -11.09
N ASP A 129 -4.43 6.69 -10.26
CA ASP A 129 -5.83 6.62 -10.72
C ASP A 129 -6.50 7.98 -10.92
N GLU A 130 -6.02 9.02 -10.23
CA GLU A 130 -6.67 10.35 -10.20
C GLU A 130 -5.89 11.41 -10.99
N VAL A 131 -5.04 10.98 -11.93
CA VAL A 131 -4.35 11.84 -12.90
C VAL A 131 -4.93 11.64 -14.31
N GLY A 132 -4.87 12.66 -15.18
CA GLY A 132 -5.53 12.58 -16.48
C GLY A 132 -7.06 12.51 -16.33
N HIS A 133 -7.69 11.56 -17.01
CA HIS A 133 -9.09 11.20 -16.82
C HIS A 133 -9.26 10.42 -15.53
N LYS A 134 -10.05 10.91 -14.59
CA LYS A 134 -10.05 10.40 -13.21
C LYS A 134 -10.90 9.15 -13.04
N LEU A 135 -10.46 8.23 -12.19
CA LEU A 135 -11.31 7.11 -11.75
C LEU A 135 -12.63 7.62 -11.16
N SER A 136 -12.59 8.64 -10.30
CA SER A 136 -13.80 9.28 -9.75
C SER A 136 -14.77 9.80 -10.82
N THR A 137 -14.28 10.22 -11.99
CA THR A 137 -15.13 10.56 -13.13
C THR A 137 -15.78 9.31 -13.72
N VAL A 138 -14.99 8.26 -14.02
CA VAL A 138 -15.52 6.99 -14.53
C VAL A 138 -16.56 6.38 -13.59
N GLU A 139 -16.33 6.41 -12.27
CA GLU A 139 -17.28 5.87 -11.28
C GLU A 139 -18.60 6.65 -11.23
N SER A 140 -18.55 7.97 -11.47
CA SER A 140 -19.75 8.82 -11.41
C SER A 140 -20.53 8.85 -12.72
N THR A 141 -19.88 8.70 -13.87
CA THR A 141 -20.53 8.79 -15.19
C THR A 141 -20.69 7.43 -15.88
N GLY A 142 -19.87 6.45 -15.52
CA GLY A 142 -19.75 5.18 -16.25
C GLY A 142 -18.95 5.30 -17.55
N GLU A 143 -18.37 6.46 -17.85
CA GLU A 143 -17.72 6.75 -19.13
C GLU A 143 -16.19 6.65 -19.02
N CYS A 144 -15.62 5.72 -19.80
CA CYS A 144 -14.17 5.61 -19.97
C CYS A 144 -13.59 6.75 -20.80
N TYR A 145 -12.30 7.02 -20.60
CA TYR A 145 -11.56 7.92 -21.47
C TYR A 145 -11.59 7.43 -22.92
N ASP A 146 -11.93 8.33 -23.84
CA ASP A 146 -11.94 8.09 -25.28
C ASP A 146 -10.57 8.45 -25.85
N HIS A 147 -9.77 7.43 -26.16
CA HIS A 147 -8.49 7.58 -26.84
C HIS A 147 -8.73 7.93 -28.30
N LYS A 148 -8.98 9.20 -28.56
CA LYS A 148 -9.00 9.72 -29.93
C LYS A 148 -7.57 9.73 -30.44
N ILE A 149 -7.17 8.63 -31.06
CA ILE A 149 -5.97 8.62 -31.89
C ILE A 149 -6.35 9.42 -33.13
N ASP A 150 -5.81 10.63 -33.27
CA ASP A 150 -5.91 11.38 -34.52
C ASP A 150 -5.25 10.52 -35.61
N GLU A 151 -6.06 9.85 -36.43
CA GLU A 151 -5.62 9.22 -37.66
C GLU A 151 -5.29 10.32 -38.68
N GLY A 152 -4.16 11.03 -38.52
CA GLY A 152 -3.82 12.07 -39.49
C GLY A 152 -2.48 12.77 -39.30
N SER A 153 -1.43 12.22 -39.94
CA SER A 153 -0.71 12.90 -41.03
C SER A 153 0.29 11.96 -41.71
#